data_AF-T1B883-F1
#
_entry.id   AF-T1B883-F1
#
_cell.length_a   1.000
_cell.length_b   1.000
_cell.length_c   1.000
_cell.angle_alpha   90.00
_cell.angle_beta   90.00
_cell.angle_gamma   90.00
#
_symmetry.space_group_name_H-M   'P 1'
#
loop_
_entity.id
_entity.type
_entity.pdbx_description
1 polymer ?
#
loop_
_entity_poly.entity_id
_entity_poly.type
_entity_poly.pdbx_seq_one_letter_code
_entity_poly.pdbx_strand_id
1 'polypeptide(L)'
;MRVALKVDVDTLRGTRLGVPALCQLFREAGAGATFLFSVGPDHTGRALRRVFRRGFLGKARRTSIVQNYGLGTLLYGTLLPGPEIGRRAREILRETEAQGFE
;
A
#
# COMPACT_ATOMS: atom_id res chain seq x y z
N MET A 1 11.28 1.94 -28.48
CA MET A 1 11.09 2.60 -27.17
C MET A 1 10.64 1.53 -26.19
N ARG A 2 11.29 1.37 -25.02
CA ARG A 2 10.87 0.41 -24.00
C ARG A 2 10.11 1.16 -22.89
N VAL A 3 8.98 0.62 -22.46
CA VAL A 3 8.15 1.16 -21.38
C VAL A 3 8.03 0.09 -20.30
N ALA A 4 8.02 0.50 -19.04
CA ALA A 4 7.90 -0.40 -17.89
C ALA A 4 6.81 0.09 -16.93
N LEU A 5 6.19 -0.85 -16.22
CA LEU A 5 5.23 -0.56 -15.15
C LEU A 5 5.98 -0.51 -13.81
N LYS A 6 5.97 0.65 -13.16
CA LYS A 6 6.57 0.85 -11.84
C LYS A 6 5.45 0.94 -10.79
N VAL A 7 5.51 0.12 -9.75
CA VAL A 7 4.50 0.07 -8.69
C VAL A 7 5.13 0.42 -7.35
N ASP A 8 4.84 1.61 -6.82
CA ASP A 8 5.27 2.01 -5.48
C ASP A 8 4.27 1.48 -4.43
N VAL A 9 4.76 0.72 -3.44
CA VAL A 9 3.95 0.08 -2.41
C VAL A 9 4.36 0.59 -1.03
N ASP A 10 3.59 1.55 -0.51
CA ASP A 10 3.99 2.32 0.68
C ASP A 10 3.31 1.91 2.00
N THR A 11 2.40 0.93 1.98
CA THR A 11 1.59 0.60 3.16
C THR A 11 1.46 -0.91 3.35
N LEU A 12 1.34 -1.36 4.60
CA LEU A 12 1.17 -2.78 4.91
C LEU A 12 -0.07 -3.37 4.23
N ARG A 13 -1.14 -2.57 4.15
CA ARG A 13 -2.39 -2.98 3.48
C ARG A 13 -2.21 -3.07 1.96
N GLY A 14 -1.52 -2.11 1.36
CA GLY A 14 -1.16 -2.14 -0.06
C GLY A 14 -0.38 -3.40 -0.39
N THR A 15 0.61 -3.74 0.45
CA THR A 15 1.34 -5.00 0.32
C THR A 15 0.41 -6.22 0.49
N ARG A 16 -0.44 -6.27 1.52
CA ARG A 16 -1.25 -7.46 1.82
C ARG A 16 -2.39 -7.74 0.87
N LEU A 17 -3.04 -6.70 0.35
CA LEU A 17 -4.26 -6.84 -0.45
C LEU A 17 -4.05 -6.38 -1.89
N GLY A 18 -3.28 -5.32 -2.11
CA GLY A 18 -3.09 -4.74 -3.44
C GLY A 18 -2.13 -5.56 -4.29
N VAL A 19 -0.98 -5.94 -3.73
CA VAL A 19 0.08 -6.62 -4.48
C VAL A 19 -0.35 -7.98 -5.04
N PRO A 20 -0.99 -8.88 -4.27
CA PRO A 20 -1.46 -10.16 -4.83
C PRO A 20 -2.42 -9.97 -6.01
N ALA A 21 -3.34 -9.00 -5.91
CA ALA A 21 -4.30 -8.71 -6.98
C ALA A 21 -3.61 -8.11 -8.22
N LEU A 22 -2.62 -7.23 -8.04
CA LEU A 22 -1.85 -6.67 -9.15
C LEU A 22 -0.96 -7.72 -9.83
N CYS A 23 -0.31 -8.60 -9.07
CA CYS A 23 0.47 -9.71 -9.62
C CYS A 23 -0.41 -10.64 -10.46
N GLN A 24 -1.62 -10.96 -9.99
CA GLN A 24 -2.59 -11.72 -10.79
C GLN A 24 -2.94 -10.99 -12.09
N LEU A 25 -3.33 -9.71 -12.00
CA LEU A 25 -3.71 -8.90 -13.16
C LEU A 25 -2.58 -8.81 -14.20
N PHE A 26 -1.34 -8.56 -13.76
CA PHE A 26 -0.21 -8.43 -14.67
C PHE A 26 0.16 -9.74 -15.35
N ARG A 27 0.06 -10.88 -14.66
CA ARG A 27 0.23 -12.19 -15.29
C ARG A 27 -0.84 -12.47 -16.35
N GLU A 28 -2.10 -12.20 -16.03
CA GLU A 28 -3.21 -12.37 -16.99
C GLU A 28 -3.04 -11.48 -18.22
N ALA A 29 -2.48 -10.28 -18.04
CA ALA A 29 -2.17 -9.35 -19.12
C ALA A 29 -0.84 -9.62 -19.85
N GLY A 30 -0.02 -10.58 -19.39
CA GLY A 30 1.32 -10.82 -19.92
C GLY A 30 2.28 -9.62 -19.77
N ALA A 31 2.07 -8.79 -18.74
CA ALA A 31 2.83 -7.57 -18.50
C ALA A 31 3.86 -7.75 -17.39
N GLY A 32 5.08 -7.24 -17.60
CA GLY A 32 6.09 -7.11 -16.56
C GLY A 32 5.88 -5.85 -15.71
N ALA A 33 6.26 -5.92 -14.43
CA ALA A 33 6.23 -4.79 -13.51
C ALA A 33 7.35 -4.89 -12.48
N THR A 34 7.80 -3.73 -12.00
CA THR A 34 8.79 -3.58 -10.92
C THR A 34 8.09 -2.99 -9.70
N PHE A 35 8.13 -3.70 -8.58
CA PHE A 35 7.51 -3.34 -7.30
C PHE A 35 8.54 -2.75 -6.34
N LEU A 36 8.29 -1.52 -5.91
CA LEU A 36 9.13 -0.80 -4.95
C LEU A 36 8.44 -0.80 -3.59
N PHE A 37 8.91 -1.66 -2.68
CA PHE A 37 8.31 -1.84 -1.36
C PHE A 37 8.94 -0.95 -0.30
N SER A 38 8.10 -0.22 0.42
CA SER A 38 8.48 0.35 1.72
C SER A 38 8.51 -0.76 2.79
N VAL A 39 9.68 -1.03 3.37
CA VAL A 39 9.87 -2.11 4.37
C VAL A 39 9.89 -1.63 5.83
N GLY A 40 9.91 -0.32 6.06
CA GLY A 40 9.94 0.30 7.39
C GLY A 40 8.61 0.23 8.16
N PRO A 41 8.53 0.88 9.33
CA PRO A 41 7.29 1.01 10.09
C PRO A 41 6.21 1.74 9.27
N ASP A 42 5.01 1.16 9.21
CA ASP A 42 3.89 1.79 8.53
C ASP A 42 3.43 3.04 9.30
N HIS A 43 3.75 4.21 8.73
CA HIS A 43 3.39 5.51 9.28
C HIS A 43 2.24 6.18 8.52
N THR A 44 1.42 5.40 7.80
CA THR A 44 0.30 5.90 6.99
C THR A 44 -0.66 6.80 7.79
N GLY A 45 -0.89 6.53 9.09
CA GLY A 45 -1.70 7.39 9.95
C GLY A 45 -1.13 8.80 10.17
N ARG A 46 0.20 9.00 10.07
CA ARG A 46 0.82 10.34 10.12
C ARG A 46 0.50 11.16 8.87
N ALA A 47 0.48 10.51 7.70
CA ALA A 47 0.11 11.14 6.43
C ALA A 47 -1.38 11.50 6.40
N LEU A 48 -2.25 10.65 6.96
CA LEU A 48 -3.68 10.92 7.14
C LEU A 48 -3.98 12.06 8.13
N ARG A 49 -3.06 12.38 9.05
CA ARG A 49 -3.19 13.59 9.89
C ARG A 49 -3.26 14.89 9.05
N ARG A 50 -2.69 14.89 7.84
CA ARG A 50 -2.80 16.01 6.87
C ARG A 50 -4.18 16.07 6.21
N VAL A 51 -4.94 14.98 6.20
CA VAL A 51 -6.34 14.94 5.70
C VAL A 51 -7.29 15.68 6.66
N PHE A 52 -6.93 15.79 7.94
CA PHE A 52 -7.66 16.58 8.93
C PHE A 52 -7.35 18.09 8.90
N ARG A 53 -6.44 18.57 8.03
CA ARG A 53 -6.22 20.01 7.81
C ARG A 53 -7.41 20.59 7.01
N ARG A 54 -7.88 21.79 7.40
CA ARG A 54 -9.13 22.46 6.97
C ARG A 54 -9.42 22.57 5.45
N GLY A 55 -8.52 22.19 4.56
CA GLY A 55 -8.74 22.15 3.09
C GLY A 55 -8.93 20.75 2.48
N PHE A 56 -8.66 19.66 3.20
CA PHE A 56 -8.71 18.28 2.66
C PHE A 56 -9.96 17.48 3.08
N LEU A 57 -10.71 17.99 4.07
CA LEU A 57 -11.97 17.42 4.54
C LEU A 57 -13.06 17.41 3.44
N GLY A 58 -13.01 18.36 2.50
CA GLY A 58 -13.91 18.38 1.34
C GLY A 58 -13.66 17.22 0.37
N LYS A 59 -12.41 16.76 0.23
CA LYS A 59 -12.05 15.57 -0.54
C LYS A 59 -12.45 14.28 0.19
N ALA A 60 -12.26 14.25 1.51
CA ALA A 60 -12.58 13.09 2.33
C ALA A 60 -14.08 12.79 2.46
N ARG A 61 -14.97 13.75 2.19
CA ARG A 61 -16.42 13.53 2.18
C ARG A 61 -16.95 12.80 0.94
N ARG A 62 -16.24 12.86 -0.20
CA ARG A 62 -16.67 12.15 -1.44
C ARG A 62 -16.20 10.70 -1.53
N THR A 63 -15.25 10.32 -0.69
CA THR A 63 -14.70 8.97 -0.66
C THR A 63 -15.05 8.41 0.71
N SER A 64 -15.78 7.30 0.80
CA SER A 64 -16.09 6.64 2.08
C SER A 64 -14.83 6.06 2.73
N ILE A 65 -13.93 6.93 3.19
CA ILE A 65 -12.60 6.61 3.70
C ILE A 65 -12.72 5.87 5.03
N VAL A 66 -13.76 6.15 5.81
CA VAL A 66 -14.00 5.47 7.10
C VAL A 66 -14.41 4.00 6.89
N GLN A 67 -15.27 3.69 5.91
CA GLN A 67 -15.67 2.30 5.64
C GLN A 67 -14.57 1.50 4.95
N ASN A 68 -13.78 2.12 4.06
CA ASN A 68 -12.74 1.38 3.35
C ASN A 68 -11.50 1.11 4.20
N TYR A 69 -11.06 2.03 5.07
CA TYR A 69 -9.72 1.92 5.69
C TYR A 69 -9.69 1.23 7.06
N GLY A 70 -10.82 1.16 7.77
CA GLY A 70 -10.87 0.68 9.15
C GLY A 70 -10.17 1.64 10.12
N LEU A 71 -10.80 1.95 11.25
CA LEU A 71 -10.28 2.92 12.23
C LEU A 71 -8.87 2.56 12.74
N GLY A 72 -8.51 1.27 12.80
CA GLY A 72 -7.17 0.84 13.23
C GLY A 72 -6.04 1.31 12.33
N THR A 73 -6.24 1.31 11.00
CA THR A 73 -5.23 1.76 10.03
C THR A 73 -4.96 3.26 10.15
N LEU A 74 -5.98 4.04 10.52
CA LEU A 74 -5.88 5.49 10.75
C LEU A 74 -5.03 5.83 11.99
N LEU A 75 -4.95 4.90 12.95
CA LEU A 75 -4.23 5.08 14.21
C LEU A 75 -2.76 4.62 14.16
N TYR A 76 -2.35 3.87 13.14
CA TYR A 76 -0.96 3.44 12.95
C TYR A 76 -0.03 4.62 12.69
N GLY A 77 0.94 4.83 13.58
CA GLY A 77 1.89 5.94 13.55
C GLY A 77 1.44 7.21 14.26
N THR A 78 0.20 7.28 14.78
CA THR A 78 -0.31 8.39 15.60
C THR A 78 -0.57 7.99 17.05
N LEU A 79 -1.40 6.96 17.30
CA LEU A 79 -1.69 6.42 18.64
C LEU A 79 -1.23 4.97 18.84
N LEU A 80 -0.93 4.25 17.74
CA LEU A 80 -0.42 2.88 17.77
C LEU A 80 0.96 2.81 17.09
N PRO A 81 1.87 1.93 17.55
CA PRO A 81 3.14 1.71 16.86
C PRO A 81 2.86 1.24 15.43
N GLY A 82 3.52 1.86 14.46
CA GLY A 82 3.40 1.48 13.05
C GLY A 82 3.89 0.04 12.86
N PRO A 83 3.09 -0.88 12.31
CA PRO A 83 3.54 -2.24 12.08
C PRO A 83 4.71 -2.27 11.09
N GLU A 84 5.72 -3.08 11.36
CA GLU A 84 6.84 -3.28 10.43
C GLU A 84 6.36 -4.03 9.18
N ILE A 85 6.36 -3.34 8.03
CA ILE A 85 5.86 -3.89 6.77
C ILE A 85 6.72 -5.08 6.35
N GLY A 86 8.05 -4.90 6.33
CA GLY A 86 8.99 -5.93 5.89
C GLY A 86 8.92 -7.22 6.72
N ARG A 87 8.51 -7.15 7.99
CA ARG A 87 8.33 -8.33 8.83
C ARG A 87 6.97 -8.99 8.61
N ARG A 88 5.89 -8.20 8.52
CA ARG A 88 4.51 -8.70 8.46
C ARG A 88 4.02 -9.11 7.08
N ALA A 89 4.74 -8.71 6.04
CA ALA A 89 4.41 -9.03 4.65
C ALA A 89 5.57 -9.71 3.90
N ARG A 90 6.57 -10.25 4.62
CA ARG A 90 7.73 -10.94 4.05
C ARG A 90 7.36 -12.01 3.01
N GLU A 91 6.31 -12.78 3.29
CA GLU A 91 5.83 -13.83 2.38
C GLU A 91 5.39 -13.24 1.04
N ILE A 92 4.60 -12.17 1.06
CA ILE A 92 4.13 -11.51 -0.17
C ILE A 92 5.28 -10.91 -0.98
N LEU A 93 6.30 -10.36 -0.33
CA LEU A 93 7.48 -9.86 -1.04
C LEU A 93 8.19 -11.00 -1.79
N ARG A 94 8.38 -12.15 -1.13
CA ARG A 94 8.97 -13.34 -1.75
C ARG A 94 8.09 -13.93 -2.84
N GLU A 95 6.78 -13.96 -2.64
CA GLU A 95 5.82 -14.42 -3.63
C GLU A 95 5.79 -13.52 -4.86
N THR A 96 6.00 -12.21 -4.71
CA THR A 96 6.07 -11.26 -5.83
C THR A 96 7.28 -11.58 -6.72
N GLU A 97 8.44 -11.76 -6.11
CA GLU A 97 9.67 -12.19 -6.80
C GLU A 97 9.50 -13.58 -7.45
N ALA A 98 8.94 -14.55 -6.71
CA ALA A 98 8.71 -15.90 -7.21
C ALA A 98 7.72 -15.96 -8.40
N GLN A 99 6.88 -14.94 -8.57
CA GLN A 99 5.97 -14.79 -9.71
C GLN A 99 6.65 -14.15 -10.94
N GLY A 100 7.94 -13.82 -10.87
CA GLY A 100 8.72 -13.26 -11.97
C GLY A 100 8.63 -11.74 -12.08
N PHE A 101 8.15 -11.06 -11.04
CA PHE A 101 8.19 -9.58 -10.97
C PHE A 101 9.48 -9.11 -10.29
N GLU A 102 9.92 -7.90 -10.65
CA GLU A 102 11.09 -7.23 -10.04
C GLU A 102 10.72 -6.46 -8.77
#